data_AF-A0A1F9VBF4-F1
#
_entry.id   AF-A0A1F9VBF4-F1
#
_cell.length_a   1.000
_cell.length_b   1.000
_cell.length_c   1.000
_cell.angle_alpha   90.00
_cell.angle_beta   90.00
_cell.angle_gamma   90.00
#
_symmetry.space_group_name_H-M   'P 1'
#
loop_
_entity.id
_entity.type
_entity.pdbx_description
1 polymer ?
#
loop_
_entity_poly.entity_id
_entity_poly.type
_entity_poly.pdbx_seq_one_letter_code
_entity_poly.pdbx_strand_id
1 'polypeptide(L)'
;MPGEAREARALRALMDGDGPVDHWWQLEIEGVDHVLSIAVGREPWRVGSGADSVQVAVSHYGAQRIVDAAGWTLGSARLHDAIVRAATTWGAFIPAEQATAIQIWGPATKGAPAMTRAMVDASRYRDELGASGAFVAGPWKEWISDARLRQPAGLPLGKKQGVNYGFWTPAPAVAPPTPGPRPSATIPALRVWQQPGLAHDYWHSDYSQLLRPIWGQGWITGPRYPDGALVDLDTIATDAQLWRLVRHDGPGSLRHPWIPRGEAGPPGSTPLVVTPRSTWPRVAAAGIVGAGIALAAVAYEVRL
;
A
#
# COMPACT_ATOMS: atom_id res chain seq x y z
N MET A 1 10.13 -5.83 -25.79
CA MET A 1 9.21 -6.10 -24.65
C MET A 1 8.27 -4.92 -24.49
N PRO A 2 6.95 -5.11 -24.46
CA PRO A 2 5.97 -4.02 -24.27
C PRO A 2 6.13 -3.25 -22.94
N GLY A 3 6.81 -3.84 -21.95
CA GLY A 3 7.01 -3.27 -20.61
C GLY A 3 7.86 -1.99 -20.56
N GLU A 4 9.05 -2.00 -21.16
CA GLU A 4 10.01 -0.88 -21.09
C GLU A 4 9.46 0.42 -21.71
N ALA A 5 8.85 0.31 -22.90
CA ALA A 5 8.28 1.48 -23.58
C ALA A 5 7.08 2.06 -22.81
N ARG A 6 6.25 1.22 -22.19
CA ARG A 6 5.14 1.65 -21.35
C ARG A 6 5.64 2.32 -20.07
N GLU A 7 6.65 1.76 -19.42
CA GLU A 7 7.26 2.35 -18.22
C GLU A 7 7.96 3.68 -18.51
N ALA A 8 8.65 3.78 -19.65
CA ALA A 8 9.24 5.03 -20.09
C ALA A 8 8.16 6.11 -20.34
N ARG A 9 7.01 5.74 -20.90
CA ARG A 9 5.87 6.64 -21.07
C ARG A 9 5.25 7.06 -19.74
N ALA A 10 5.08 6.13 -18.79
CA ALA A 10 4.57 6.44 -17.46
C ALA A 10 5.52 7.40 -16.72
N LEU A 11 6.82 7.11 -16.74
CA LEU A 11 7.82 8.00 -16.16
C LEU A 11 7.84 9.37 -16.84
N ARG A 12 7.74 9.41 -18.18
CA ARG A 12 7.65 10.67 -18.92
C ARG A 12 6.40 11.47 -18.53
N ALA A 13 5.24 10.82 -18.42
CA ALA A 13 4.01 11.48 -18.00
C ALA A 13 4.13 12.08 -16.58
N LEU A 14 4.79 11.38 -15.64
CA LEU A 14 5.13 11.96 -14.34
C LEU A 14 5.99 13.24 -14.50
N MET A 15 7.05 13.15 -15.32
CA MET A 15 7.99 14.26 -15.55
C MET A 15 7.34 15.46 -16.24
N ASP A 16 6.36 15.20 -17.10
CA ASP A 16 5.60 16.22 -17.83
C ASP A 16 4.49 16.85 -16.97
N GLY A 17 4.30 16.36 -15.73
CA GLY A 17 3.30 16.86 -14.79
C GLY A 17 1.91 16.24 -14.95
N ASP A 18 1.76 15.25 -15.83
CA ASP A 18 0.50 14.56 -16.14
C ASP A 18 0.16 13.45 -15.14
N GLY A 19 0.99 13.18 -14.13
CA GLY A 19 0.72 12.16 -13.11
C GLY A 19 0.58 12.71 -11.68
N PRO A 20 -0.18 13.80 -11.44
CA PRO A 20 -0.20 14.42 -10.13
C PRO A 20 -0.86 13.51 -9.07
N VAL A 21 -0.41 13.66 -7.83
CA VAL A 21 -1.12 13.17 -6.66
C VAL A 21 -1.95 14.34 -6.15
N ASP A 22 -3.22 14.36 -6.51
CA ASP A 22 -4.10 15.49 -6.21
C ASP A 22 -4.46 15.58 -4.71
N HIS A 23 -4.37 14.44 -4.00
CA HIS A 23 -4.76 14.35 -2.60
C HIS A 23 -3.81 13.47 -1.79
N TRP A 24 -3.25 14.09 -0.74
CA TRP A 24 -2.43 13.43 0.26
C TRP A 24 -3.21 13.25 1.55
N TRP A 25 -3.07 12.09 2.16
CA TRP A 25 -3.62 11.75 3.47
C TRP A 25 -2.49 11.55 4.47
N GLN A 26 -2.68 12.05 5.68
CA GLN A 26 -1.75 11.81 6.77
C GLN A 26 -2.11 10.51 7.48
N LEU A 27 -1.12 9.62 7.58
CA LEU A 27 -1.22 8.35 8.27
C LEU A 27 -0.27 8.35 9.46
N GLU A 28 -0.81 8.11 10.66
CA GLU A 28 -0.03 7.92 11.88
C GLU A 28 0.29 6.43 12.07
N ILE A 29 1.57 6.14 12.29
CA ILE A 29 2.07 4.81 12.59
C ILE A 29 2.73 4.85 13.96
N GLU A 30 2.08 4.19 14.91
CA GLU A 30 2.59 4.05 16.27
C GLU A 30 3.68 2.97 16.34
N GLY A 31 4.79 3.33 16.99
CA GLY A 31 5.83 2.43 17.46
C GLY A 31 5.70 2.18 18.96
N VAL A 32 6.78 1.74 19.61
CA VAL A 32 6.80 1.51 21.06
C VAL A 32 6.75 2.83 21.82
N ASP A 33 7.56 3.79 21.40
CA ASP A 33 7.79 5.08 22.05
C ASP A 33 7.80 6.26 21.07
N HIS A 34 7.60 5.99 19.77
CA HIS A 34 7.59 6.99 18.71
C HIS A 34 6.28 6.92 17.92
N VAL A 35 5.89 8.05 17.34
CA VAL A 35 4.80 8.13 16.36
C VAL A 35 5.36 8.71 15.08
N LEU A 36 5.09 8.05 13.96
CA LEU A 36 5.47 8.52 12.64
C LEU A 36 4.22 8.93 11.86
N SER A 37 4.15 10.19 11.47
CA SER A 37 3.15 10.71 10.52
C SER A 37 3.74 10.74 9.10
N ILE A 38 3.12 10.01 8.17
CA ILE A 38 3.52 10.02 6.76
C ILE A 38 2.39 10.53 5.87
N ALA A 39 2.75 11.15 4.74
CA ALA A 39 1.80 11.48 3.69
C ALA A 39 1.70 10.32 2.68
N VAL A 40 0.49 9.84 2.44
CA VAL A 40 0.18 8.78 1.48
C VAL A 40 -0.83 9.29 0.46
N GLY A 41 -0.66 8.91 -0.81
CA GLY A 41 -1.62 9.22 -1.85
C GLY A 41 -2.97 8.58 -1.55
N ARG A 42 -4.05 9.35 -1.74
CA ARG A 42 -5.43 8.92 -1.49
C ARG A 42 -5.79 7.60 -2.17
N GLU A 43 -5.32 7.40 -3.39
CA GLU A 43 -5.52 6.21 -4.22
C GLU A 43 -4.18 5.78 -4.85
N PRO A 44 -4.08 4.58 -5.46
CA PRO A 44 -2.89 4.23 -6.23
C PRO A 44 -2.71 5.18 -7.42
N TRP A 45 -1.47 5.37 -7.84
CA TRP A 45 -1.06 6.39 -8.80
C TRP A 45 -1.77 6.28 -10.17
N ARG A 46 -2.11 7.44 -10.72
CA ARG A 46 -2.82 7.64 -11.99
C ARG A 46 -2.03 8.60 -12.89
N VAL A 47 -2.29 8.50 -14.19
CA VAL A 47 -1.77 9.40 -15.23
C VAL A 47 -2.96 10.01 -15.97
N GLY A 48 -2.89 11.30 -16.27
CA GLY A 48 -3.98 12.14 -16.79
C GLY A 48 -4.58 13.02 -15.69
N SER A 49 -5.52 13.89 -16.07
CA SER A 49 -6.14 14.87 -15.19
C SER A 49 -7.63 14.62 -15.01
N GLY A 50 -8.14 14.78 -13.78
CA GLY A 50 -9.58 14.72 -13.50
C GLY A 50 -10.21 13.39 -13.94
N ALA A 51 -11.31 13.48 -14.70
CA ALA A 51 -12.09 12.33 -15.15
C ALA A 51 -11.37 11.45 -16.20
N ASP A 52 -10.38 12.01 -16.91
CA ASP A 52 -9.61 11.28 -17.94
C ASP A 52 -8.37 10.58 -17.38
N SER A 53 -8.15 10.67 -16.05
CA SER A 53 -7.02 10.01 -15.41
C SER A 53 -7.19 8.48 -15.41
N VAL A 54 -6.14 7.76 -15.79
CA VAL A 54 -6.08 6.30 -15.84
C VAL A 54 -5.10 5.77 -14.81
N GLN A 55 -5.50 4.71 -14.11
CA GLN A 55 -4.57 4.00 -13.24
C GLN A 55 -3.56 3.22 -14.07
N VAL A 56 -2.29 3.27 -13.66
CA VAL A 56 -1.20 2.61 -14.39
C VAL A 56 -0.69 1.42 -13.60
N ALA A 57 -0.84 0.22 -14.17
CA ALA A 57 -0.10 -0.95 -13.71
C ALA A 57 1.37 -0.78 -14.13
N VAL A 58 2.27 -0.90 -13.15
CA VAL A 58 3.71 -0.75 -13.35
C VAL A 58 4.41 -2.04 -12.97
N SER A 59 5.64 -2.23 -13.44
CA SER A 59 6.53 -3.25 -12.86
C SER A 59 7.18 -2.72 -11.59
N HIS A 60 7.89 -3.58 -10.86
CA HIS A 60 8.69 -3.14 -9.71
C HIS A 60 9.80 -2.15 -10.17
N TYR A 61 10.41 -2.42 -11.33
CA TYR A 61 11.39 -1.55 -11.96
C TYR A 61 10.81 -0.15 -12.22
N GLY A 62 9.67 -0.09 -12.89
CA GLY A 62 8.95 1.14 -13.15
C GLY A 62 8.56 1.87 -11.87
N ALA A 63 7.97 1.15 -10.90
CA ALA A 63 7.57 1.69 -9.61
C ALA A 63 8.74 2.36 -8.88
N GLN A 64 9.90 1.69 -8.80
CA GLN A 64 11.08 2.25 -8.16
C GLN A 64 11.57 3.52 -8.85
N ARG A 65 11.59 3.53 -10.19
CA ARG A 65 12.04 4.71 -10.94
C ARG A 65 11.10 5.90 -10.80
N ILE A 66 9.79 5.63 -10.77
CA ILE A 66 8.76 6.65 -10.56
C ILE A 66 8.92 7.27 -9.17
N VAL A 67 9.05 6.45 -8.12
CA VAL A 67 9.19 7.00 -6.76
C VAL A 67 10.52 7.74 -6.58
N ASP A 68 11.61 7.25 -7.16
CA ASP A 68 12.91 7.94 -7.16
C ASP A 68 12.78 9.33 -7.83
N ALA A 69 12.09 9.41 -8.97
CA ALA A 69 11.92 10.66 -9.70
C ALA A 69 10.99 11.65 -8.98
N ALA A 70 9.96 11.16 -8.29
CA ALA A 70 8.96 11.98 -7.61
C ALA A 70 9.36 12.42 -6.19
N GLY A 71 10.46 11.91 -5.62
CA GLY A 71 10.78 12.08 -4.20
C GLY A 71 9.86 11.28 -3.27
N TRP A 72 9.25 10.22 -3.79
CA TRP A 72 8.44 9.26 -3.03
C TRP A 72 9.30 8.07 -2.58
N THR A 73 8.71 7.15 -1.83
CA THR A 73 9.33 5.86 -1.52
C THR A 73 8.47 4.71 -2.01
N LEU A 74 9.11 3.57 -2.31
CA LEU A 74 8.38 2.31 -2.32
C LEU A 74 7.89 2.02 -0.90
N GLY A 75 6.68 1.48 -0.81
CA GLY A 75 6.14 0.99 0.45
C GLY A 75 6.90 -0.22 0.98
N SER A 76 6.61 -0.61 2.20
CA SER A 76 6.93 -1.91 2.75
C SER A 76 5.62 -2.65 3.10
N ALA A 77 5.72 -3.91 3.51
CA ALA A 77 4.56 -4.59 4.07
C ALA A 77 3.95 -3.83 5.26
N ARG A 78 4.78 -3.26 6.15
CA ARG A 78 4.31 -2.49 7.31
C ARG A 78 3.54 -1.23 6.92
N LEU A 79 4.06 -0.49 5.93
CA LEU A 79 3.40 0.72 5.44
C LEU A 79 2.07 0.38 4.76
N HIS A 80 2.04 -0.69 3.96
CA HIS A 80 0.83 -1.15 3.32
C HIS A 80 -0.22 -1.66 4.33
N ASP A 81 0.19 -2.39 5.37
CA ASP A 81 -0.69 -2.76 6.49
C ASP A 81 -1.31 -1.53 7.15
N ALA A 82 -0.54 -0.46 7.35
CA ALA A 82 -1.00 0.77 7.98
C ALA A 82 -2.01 1.53 7.08
N ILE A 83 -1.73 1.61 5.77
CA ILE A 83 -2.65 2.17 4.78
C ILE A 83 -3.99 1.43 4.79
N VAL A 84 -3.96 0.10 4.73
CA VAL A 84 -5.19 -0.70 4.69
C VAL A 84 -5.97 -0.59 6.00
N ARG A 85 -5.28 -0.57 7.14
CA ARG A 85 -5.89 -0.35 8.45
C ARG A 85 -6.64 0.97 8.48
N ALA A 86 -5.99 2.04 8.06
CA ALA A 86 -6.61 3.36 8.02
C ALA A 86 -7.82 3.40 7.10
N ALA A 87 -7.71 2.83 5.89
CA ALA A 87 -8.85 2.73 4.96
C ALA A 87 -10.03 1.95 5.56
N THR A 88 -9.76 0.88 6.30
CA THR A 88 -10.79 0.08 6.96
C THR A 88 -11.47 0.86 8.07
N THR A 89 -10.68 1.52 8.92
CA THR A 89 -11.19 2.36 10.01
C THR A 89 -12.01 3.54 9.50
N TRP A 90 -11.63 4.11 8.34
CA TRP A 90 -12.34 5.23 7.73
C TRP A 90 -13.53 4.82 6.84
N GLY A 91 -13.85 3.51 6.78
CA GLY A 91 -14.96 3.01 5.96
C GLY A 91 -14.74 3.15 4.45
N ALA A 92 -13.48 3.30 4.03
CA ALA A 92 -13.07 3.56 2.65
C ALA A 92 -12.23 2.41 2.05
N PHE A 93 -12.27 1.23 2.71
CA PHE A 93 -11.73 -0.01 2.18
C PHE A 93 -12.75 -0.69 1.26
N ILE A 94 -12.35 -1.00 0.03
CA ILE A 94 -13.15 -1.77 -0.92
C ILE A 94 -13.13 -3.24 -0.50
N PRO A 95 -14.25 -3.83 -0.06
CA PRO A 95 -14.31 -5.23 0.33
C PRO A 95 -13.99 -6.16 -0.85
N ALA A 96 -13.38 -7.31 -0.55
CA ALA A 96 -13.05 -8.30 -1.58
C ALA A 96 -14.32 -8.86 -2.26
N GLU A 97 -15.45 -8.92 -1.56
CA GLU A 97 -16.72 -9.37 -2.15
C GLU A 97 -17.27 -8.37 -3.16
N GLN A 98 -16.97 -7.07 -3.03
CA GLN A 98 -17.32 -6.04 -4.00
C GLN A 98 -16.31 -6.00 -5.14
N ALA A 99 -15.06 -6.37 -4.87
CA ALA A 99 -14.07 -6.70 -5.90
C ALA A 99 -14.23 -8.16 -6.37
N THR A 100 -15.45 -8.54 -6.79
CA THR A 100 -15.83 -9.85 -7.39
C THR A 100 -14.89 -10.32 -8.51
N ALA A 101 -14.02 -9.44 -9.00
CA ALA A 101 -12.94 -9.64 -9.97
C ALA A 101 -11.79 -10.51 -9.52
N ILE A 102 -11.52 -10.49 -8.22
CA ILE A 102 -10.39 -11.20 -7.65
C ILE A 102 -10.96 -12.52 -7.17
N GLN A 103 -11.26 -13.39 -8.14
CA GLN A 103 -11.54 -14.76 -7.80
C GLN A 103 -10.36 -15.32 -7.03
N ILE A 104 -10.70 -15.73 -5.82
CA ILE A 104 -9.85 -16.48 -4.92
C ILE A 104 -9.40 -17.73 -5.70
N TRP A 105 -8.15 -17.75 -6.17
CA TRP A 105 -7.42 -18.89 -6.70
C TRP A 105 -7.60 -20.12 -5.81
N GLY A 106 -8.67 -20.87 -6.07
CA GLY A 106 -8.87 -22.24 -5.62
C GLY A 106 -8.41 -23.21 -6.72
N PRO A 107 -8.23 -24.50 -6.41
CA PRO A 107 -7.88 -25.51 -7.41
C PRO A 107 -8.84 -25.56 -8.61
N ALA A 108 -10.11 -25.15 -8.41
CA ALA A 108 -11.17 -25.15 -9.42
C ALA A 108 -11.15 -23.92 -10.38
N THR A 109 -10.39 -22.86 -10.08
CA THR A 109 -10.34 -21.63 -10.91
C THR A 109 -9.04 -21.46 -11.69
N LYS A 110 -8.13 -22.44 -11.64
CA LYS A 110 -6.92 -22.53 -12.49
C LYS A 110 -7.32 -22.72 -13.95
N GLY A 111 -7.67 -21.65 -14.64
CA GLY A 111 -8.01 -21.67 -16.07
C GLY A 111 -9.06 -20.65 -16.49
N ALA A 112 -9.74 -19.97 -15.56
CA ALA A 112 -10.57 -18.83 -15.92
C ALA A 112 -9.63 -17.67 -16.32
N PRO A 113 -9.72 -17.12 -17.54
CA PRO A 113 -8.96 -15.92 -17.90
C PRO A 113 -9.25 -14.85 -16.85
N ALA A 114 -8.19 -14.20 -16.37
CA ALA A 114 -8.26 -13.02 -15.51
C ALA A 114 -9.45 -12.15 -15.94
N MET A 115 -10.51 -12.13 -15.13
CA MET A 115 -11.83 -11.72 -15.60
C MET A 115 -11.86 -10.21 -15.84
N THR A 116 -11.52 -9.80 -17.07
CA THR A 116 -11.45 -8.41 -17.53
C THR A 116 -12.69 -7.61 -17.15
N ARG A 117 -13.89 -8.21 -17.25
CA ARG A 117 -15.15 -7.55 -16.90
C ARG A 117 -15.21 -7.16 -15.43
N ALA A 118 -14.90 -8.10 -14.55
CA ALA A 118 -14.97 -7.84 -13.13
C ALA A 118 -13.86 -6.86 -12.70
N MET A 119 -12.69 -6.90 -13.35
CA MET A 119 -11.65 -5.87 -13.13
C MET A 119 -12.09 -4.49 -13.61
N VAL A 120 -12.84 -4.41 -14.71
CA VAL A 120 -13.49 -3.16 -15.15
C VAL A 120 -14.50 -2.69 -14.10
N ASP A 121 -15.28 -3.60 -13.52
CA ASP A 121 -16.25 -3.26 -12.47
C ASP A 121 -15.55 -2.79 -11.18
N ALA A 122 -14.45 -3.44 -10.77
CA ALA A 122 -13.62 -2.99 -9.66
C ALA A 122 -12.96 -1.63 -9.93
N SER A 123 -12.52 -1.38 -11.17
CA SER A 123 -12.01 -0.06 -11.59
C SER A 123 -13.11 1.00 -11.50
N ARG A 124 -14.32 0.72 -11.98
CA ARG A 124 -15.46 1.65 -11.92
C ARG A 124 -15.87 1.97 -10.49
N TYR A 125 -16.03 0.95 -9.64
CA TYR A 125 -16.37 1.16 -8.24
C TYR A 125 -15.30 1.98 -7.50
N ARG A 126 -14.02 1.75 -7.81
CA ARG A 126 -12.93 2.59 -7.32
C ARG A 126 -13.06 4.03 -7.82
N ASP A 127 -13.35 4.24 -9.10
CA ASP A 127 -13.51 5.59 -9.68
C ASP A 127 -14.70 6.34 -9.03
N GLU A 128 -15.79 5.64 -8.72
CA GLU A 128 -16.92 6.18 -7.95
C GLU A 128 -16.49 6.60 -6.52
N LEU A 129 -15.73 5.77 -5.82
CA LEU A 129 -15.19 6.11 -4.50
C LEU A 129 -14.16 7.26 -4.58
N GLY A 130 -13.32 7.28 -5.61
CA GLY A 130 -12.36 8.35 -5.85
C GLY A 130 -13.05 9.69 -6.09
N ALA A 131 -14.15 9.70 -6.85
CA ALA A 131 -14.99 10.88 -7.07
C ALA A 131 -15.62 11.41 -5.77
N SER A 132 -15.87 10.54 -4.79
CA SER A 132 -16.38 10.94 -3.47
C SER A 132 -15.35 11.63 -2.56
N GLY A 133 -14.05 11.60 -2.93
CA GLY A 133 -12.98 12.12 -2.08
C GLY A 133 -12.46 11.13 -1.03
N ALA A 134 -12.98 9.91 -0.98
CA ALA A 134 -12.62 8.90 0.01
C ALA A 134 -11.17 8.39 -0.13
N PHE A 135 -10.58 7.92 0.98
CA PHE A 135 -9.27 7.28 0.99
C PHE A 135 -9.35 5.83 0.51
N VAL A 136 -8.93 5.56 -0.73
CA VAL A 136 -9.22 4.28 -1.38
C VAL A 136 -8.09 3.28 -1.18
N ALA A 137 -8.38 2.21 -0.45
CA ALA A 137 -7.59 0.97 -0.43
C ALA A 137 -8.47 -0.23 -0.78
N GLY A 138 -7.87 -1.33 -1.24
CA GLY A 138 -8.64 -2.48 -1.69
C GLY A 138 -7.76 -3.68 -1.99
N PRO A 139 -8.32 -4.72 -2.62
CA PRO A 139 -7.72 -6.04 -2.70
C PRO A 139 -6.73 -6.17 -3.87
N TRP A 140 -5.94 -5.14 -4.16
CA TRP A 140 -4.85 -5.25 -5.14
C TRP A 140 -3.52 -5.58 -4.46
N LYS A 141 -2.48 -5.71 -5.29
CA LYS A 141 -1.09 -5.80 -4.87
C LYS A 141 -0.41 -4.46 -5.12
N GLU A 142 0.50 -4.11 -4.22
CA GLU A 142 1.41 -2.99 -4.42
C GLU A 142 2.84 -3.52 -4.49
N TRP A 143 3.67 -2.89 -5.31
CA TRP A 143 5.11 -3.17 -5.28
C TRP A 143 5.71 -2.58 -4.01
N ILE A 144 6.48 -3.41 -3.28
CA ILE A 144 7.06 -3.02 -2.00
C ILE A 144 8.55 -3.34 -1.95
N SER A 145 9.30 -2.64 -1.10
CA SER A 145 10.63 -3.07 -0.69
C SER A 145 10.56 -4.11 0.42
N ASP A 146 11.47 -5.08 0.35
CA ASP A 146 11.62 -6.19 1.29
C ASP A 146 13.11 -6.48 1.50
N ALA A 147 13.50 -6.78 2.73
CA ALA A 147 14.88 -6.94 3.16
C ALA A 147 15.55 -8.12 2.44
N ARG A 148 14.77 -9.12 2.01
CA ARG A 148 15.27 -10.26 1.23
C ARG A 148 15.89 -9.83 -0.10
N LEU A 149 15.47 -8.71 -0.69
CA LEU A 149 16.07 -8.18 -1.93
C LEU A 149 17.57 -7.87 -1.79
N ARG A 150 18.06 -7.66 -0.56
CA ARG A 150 19.46 -7.41 -0.23
C ARG A 150 20.32 -8.68 -0.24
N GLN A 151 19.69 -9.85 -0.26
CA GLN A 151 20.33 -11.16 -0.22
C GLN A 151 20.03 -11.94 -1.50
N PRO A 152 20.52 -11.48 -2.68
CA PRO A 152 20.13 -12.06 -3.97
C PRO A 152 20.46 -13.54 -4.10
N ALA A 153 21.46 -14.06 -3.39
CA ALA A 153 21.79 -15.49 -3.38
C ALA A 153 20.65 -16.36 -2.82
N GLY A 154 19.79 -15.82 -1.96
CA GLY A 154 18.62 -16.51 -1.41
C GLY A 154 17.34 -16.32 -2.20
N LEU A 155 17.38 -15.64 -3.36
CA LEU A 155 16.21 -15.31 -4.17
C LEU A 155 16.12 -16.21 -5.41
N PRO A 156 14.92 -16.70 -5.78
CA PRO A 156 14.73 -17.51 -6.98
C PRO A 156 15.23 -16.85 -8.27
N LEU A 157 15.10 -15.52 -8.37
CA LEU A 157 15.47 -14.74 -9.55
C LEU A 157 16.69 -13.83 -9.32
N GLY A 158 17.43 -14.04 -8.22
CA GLY A 158 18.62 -13.27 -7.89
C GLY A 158 18.39 -11.76 -7.86
N LYS A 159 19.29 -10.99 -8.47
CA LYS A 159 19.24 -9.52 -8.52
C LYS A 159 18.06 -8.96 -9.34
N LYS A 160 17.37 -9.82 -10.11
CA LYS A 160 16.20 -9.44 -10.91
C LYS A 160 14.90 -9.62 -10.15
N GLN A 161 14.92 -10.11 -8.91
CA GLN A 161 13.72 -10.40 -8.13
C GLN A 161 12.90 -9.14 -7.85
N GLY A 162 11.59 -9.16 -8.11
CA GLY A 162 10.63 -8.18 -7.58
C GLY A 162 9.87 -8.73 -6.37
N VAL A 163 9.33 -7.84 -5.54
CA VAL A 163 8.44 -8.19 -4.40
C VAL A 163 7.15 -7.38 -4.42
N ASN A 164 6.01 -8.07 -4.47
CA ASN A 164 4.69 -7.46 -4.30
C ASN A 164 4.01 -7.94 -3.01
N TYR A 165 3.05 -7.16 -2.52
CA TYR A 165 2.34 -7.45 -1.28
C TYR A 165 0.90 -6.92 -1.36
N GLY A 166 -0.05 -7.63 -0.74
CA GLY A 166 -1.46 -7.24 -0.75
C GLY A 166 -2.43 -8.42 -0.85
N PHE A 167 -3.60 -8.16 -1.44
CA PHE A 167 -4.82 -8.99 -1.35
C PHE A 167 -5.39 -9.09 0.07
N TRP A 168 -5.89 -7.97 0.58
CA TRP A 168 -6.62 -7.97 1.85
C TRP A 168 -8.06 -8.42 1.66
N THR A 169 -8.55 -9.27 2.57
CA THR A 169 -9.91 -9.82 2.52
C THR A 169 -10.55 -9.82 3.91
N PRO A 170 -11.88 -9.61 4.00
CA PRO A 170 -12.65 -9.80 5.23
C PRO A 170 -12.80 -11.27 5.68
N ALA A 171 -12.32 -12.25 4.89
CA ALA A 171 -12.55 -13.68 5.12
C ALA A 171 -12.05 -14.18 6.50
N PRO A 172 -12.74 -15.18 7.10
CA PRO A 172 -12.36 -15.76 8.39
C PRO A 172 -10.95 -16.34 8.38
N ALA A 173 -10.29 -16.28 9.53
CA ALA A 173 -8.89 -16.68 9.72
C ALA A 173 -8.65 -18.17 9.43
N VAL A 174 -8.13 -18.51 8.26
CA VAL A 174 -7.54 -19.83 8.04
C VAL A 174 -6.10 -19.79 8.53
N ALA A 175 -5.71 -20.72 9.40
CA ALA A 175 -4.36 -20.80 9.93
C ALA A 175 -3.34 -20.93 8.77
N PRO A 176 -2.24 -20.15 8.77
CA PRO A 176 -1.25 -20.25 7.71
C PRO A 176 -0.59 -21.63 7.75
N PRO A 177 -0.46 -22.34 6.59
CA PRO A 177 0.36 -23.53 6.53
C PRO A 177 1.83 -23.11 6.70
N THR A 178 2.38 -23.44 7.86
CA THR A 178 3.77 -23.25 8.33
C THR A 178 4.84 -23.71 7.30
N PRO A 179 6.09 -23.19 7.35
CA PRO A 179 6.77 -22.73 8.56
C PRO A 179 6.80 -21.21 8.79
N GLY A 180 6.46 -20.83 10.02
CA GLY A 180 6.73 -19.54 10.69
C GLY A 180 5.74 -18.41 10.38
N PRO A 181 5.17 -17.72 11.40
CA PRO A 181 4.40 -16.51 11.13
C PRO A 181 5.37 -15.41 10.65
N ARG A 182 5.10 -14.82 9.48
CA ARG A 182 5.60 -13.48 9.19
C ARG A 182 4.52 -12.50 9.63
N PRO A 183 4.83 -11.49 10.47
CA PRO A 183 3.84 -10.59 11.02
C PRO A 183 3.41 -9.57 9.96
N SER A 184 2.73 -10.00 8.91
CA SER A 184 1.72 -9.15 8.29
C SER A 184 0.57 -9.08 9.28
N ALA A 185 0.60 -8.10 10.17
CA ALA A 185 -0.30 -7.98 11.29
C ALA A 185 -1.74 -7.94 10.76
N THR A 186 -2.51 -8.98 11.06
CA THR A 186 -3.89 -9.11 10.63
C THR A 186 -4.69 -8.02 11.32
N ILE A 187 -5.03 -6.99 10.55
CA ILE A 187 -5.92 -5.92 11.00
C ILE A 187 -7.18 -6.61 11.53
N PRO A 188 -7.71 -6.23 12.69
CA PRO A 188 -8.99 -6.78 13.14
C PRO A 188 -10.03 -6.72 12.01
N ALA A 189 -10.68 -7.85 11.72
CA ALA A 189 -11.60 -8.06 10.59
C ALA A 189 -11.00 -8.16 9.18
N LEU A 190 -9.68 -8.01 8.96
CA LEU A 190 -9.04 -8.27 7.66
C LEU A 190 -7.83 -9.21 7.76
N ARG A 191 -7.63 -10.02 6.72
CA ARG A 191 -6.46 -10.87 6.53
C ARG A 191 -5.77 -10.46 5.23
N VAL A 192 -4.44 -10.47 5.21
CA VAL A 192 -3.69 -10.44 3.95
C VAL A 192 -3.61 -11.87 3.42
N TRP A 193 -3.95 -12.05 2.16
CA TRP A 193 -3.97 -13.36 1.54
C TRP A 193 -2.60 -13.74 0.94
N GLN A 194 -1.81 -12.74 0.55
CA GLN A 194 -0.47 -12.95 0.01
C GLN A 194 0.61 -12.30 0.88
N GLN A 195 1.40 -13.14 1.56
CA GLN A 195 2.70 -12.75 2.13
C GLN A 195 3.58 -12.09 1.06
N PRO A 196 4.55 -11.23 1.42
CA PRO A 196 5.45 -10.59 0.47
C PRO A 196 6.01 -11.58 -0.59
N GLY A 197 5.51 -11.46 -1.82
CA GLY A 197 5.59 -12.48 -2.85
C GLY A 197 6.82 -12.35 -3.72
N LEU A 198 7.50 -13.46 -3.99
CA LEU A 198 8.75 -13.53 -4.76
C LEU A 198 8.59 -14.30 -6.10
N ALA A 199 7.37 -14.38 -6.63
CA ALA A 199 7.09 -15.19 -7.81
C ALA A 199 7.58 -14.55 -9.13
N HIS A 200 7.93 -13.26 -9.12
CA HIS A 200 8.13 -12.49 -10.35
C HIS A 200 9.44 -11.72 -10.34
N ASP A 201 10.03 -11.54 -11.52
CA ASP A 201 11.12 -10.58 -11.68
C ASP A 201 10.58 -9.13 -11.56
N TYR A 202 11.51 -8.18 -11.49
CA TYR A 202 11.22 -6.76 -11.36
C TYR A 202 10.67 -6.09 -12.63
N TRP A 203 10.66 -6.76 -13.79
CA TRP A 203 10.09 -6.26 -15.05
C TRP A 203 8.66 -6.76 -15.27
N HIS A 204 8.31 -7.85 -14.61
CA HIS A 204 6.97 -8.37 -14.62
C HIS A 204 5.98 -7.30 -14.18
N SER A 205 4.86 -7.25 -14.87
CA SER A 205 3.75 -6.36 -14.56
C SER A 205 2.46 -7.09 -14.88
N ASP A 206 1.55 -7.05 -13.93
CA ASP A 206 0.21 -7.60 -13.99
C ASP A 206 -0.79 -6.51 -13.61
N TYR A 207 -2.04 -6.68 -14.02
CA TYR A 207 -3.13 -5.73 -13.77
C TYR A 207 -3.35 -5.43 -12.28
N SER A 208 -2.97 -6.37 -11.41
CA SER A 208 -3.13 -6.24 -9.96
C SER A 208 -1.97 -5.51 -9.28
N GLN A 209 -0.92 -5.13 -10.02
CA GLN A 209 0.34 -4.59 -9.48
C GLN A 209 0.42 -3.07 -9.67
N LEU A 210 0.02 -2.38 -8.61
CA LEU A 210 -0.15 -0.93 -8.59
C LEU A 210 0.98 -0.25 -7.81
N LEU A 211 1.10 1.06 -7.99
CA LEU A 211 1.97 1.92 -7.20
C LEU A 211 1.13 2.79 -6.29
N ARG A 212 1.41 2.77 -4.98
CA ARG A 212 0.90 3.76 -4.04
C ARG A 212 1.93 4.87 -3.86
N PRO A 213 1.59 6.14 -4.11
CA PRO A 213 2.44 7.25 -3.72
C PRO A 213 2.57 7.31 -2.19
N ILE A 214 3.80 7.28 -1.69
CA ILE A 214 4.11 7.47 -0.28
C ILE A 214 5.23 8.49 -0.24
N TRP A 215 5.04 9.59 0.47
CA TRP A 215 6.06 10.62 0.55
C TRP A 215 7.35 10.06 1.16
N GLY A 216 8.51 10.41 0.60
CA GLY A 216 9.80 9.87 1.03
C GLY A 216 10.22 10.33 2.44
N GLN A 217 9.51 11.29 3.02
CA GLN A 217 9.75 11.83 4.36
C GLN A 217 8.51 11.71 5.24
N GLY A 218 8.69 11.66 6.55
CA GLY A 218 7.62 11.69 7.54
C GLY A 218 7.99 12.53 8.75
N TRP A 219 6.98 13.03 9.45
CA TRP A 219 7.14 13.73 10.72
C TRP A 219 7.15 12.71 11.86
N ILE A 220 8.26 12.60 12.60
CA ILE A 220 8.39 11.68 13.73
C ILE A 220 8.38 12.46 15.04
N THR A 221 7.70 11.94 16.06
CA THR A 221 7.74 12.41 17.45
C THR A 221 8.08 11.26 18.39
N GLY A 222 8.68 11.55 19.54
CA GLY A 222 9.03 10.56 20.57
C GLY A 222 10.23 10.99 21.42
N PRO A 223 10.76 10.16 22.33
CA PRO A 223 11.87 10.53 23.21
C PRO A 223 13.12 11.05 22.48
N ARG A 224 13.43 10.52 21.29
CA ARG A 224 14.55 10.99 20.47
C ARG A 224 14.23 12.27 19.68
N TYR A 225 12.94 12.58 19.50
CA TYR A 225 12.42 13.71 18.73
C TYR A 225 11.31 14.42 19.53
N PRO A 226 11.65 15.08 20.66
CA PRO A 226 10.65 15.62 21.58
C PRO A 226 9.81 16.74 20.95
N ASP A 227 10.41 17.59 20.12
CA ASP A 227 9.74 18.66 19.39
C ASP A 227 9.20 18.22 18.01
N GLY A 228 9.39 16.94 17.70
CA GLY A 228 9.17 16.39 16.38
C GLY A 228 10.23 16.77 15.35
N ALA A 229 10.38 15.95 14.32
CA ALA A 229 11.30 16.22 13.23
C ALA A 229 10.78 15.65 11.90
N LEU A 230 11.05 16.33 10.79
CA LEU A 230 10.88 15.77 9.46
C LEU A 230 12.10 14.90 9.14
N VAL A 231 11.87 13.60 8.88
CA VAL A 231 12.94 12.61 8.67
C VAL A 231 12.66 11.80 7.41
N ASP A 232 13.71 11.50 6.66
CA ASP A 232 13.66 10.59 5.50
C ASP A 232 13.28 9.17 5.95
N LEU A 233 12.30 8.55 5.28
CA LEU A 233 11.81 7.22 5.65
C LEU A 233 12.87 6.13 5.47
N ASP A 234 13.84 6.29 4.57
CA ASP A 234 14.99 5.40 4.43
C ASP A 234 15.94 5.50 5.65
N THR A 235 16.04 6.69 6.25
CA THR A 235 16.77 6.89 7.52
C THR A 235 16.07 6.17 8.66
N ILE A 236 14.73 6.28 8.76
CA ILE A 236 13.94 5.52 9.75
C ILE A 236 14.09 4.01 9.50
N ALA A 237 14.02 3.57 8.24
CA ALA A 237 14.03 2.17 7.85
C ALA A 237 15.38 1.49 8.11
N THR A 238 16.49 2.23 8.09
CA THR A 238 17.84 1.71 8.37
C THR A 238 18.26 1.85 9.83
N ASP A 239 17.53 2.64 10.62
CA ASP A 239 17.81 2.83 12.04
C ASP A 239 17.42 1.60 12.88
N ALA A 240 18.35 1.13 13.72
CA ALA A 240 18.20 -0.09 14.51
C ALA A 240 17.04 -0.04 15.53
N GLN A 241 16.65 1.15 15.98
CA GLN A 241 15.57 1.35 16.96
C GLN A 241 14.25 1.72 16.29
N LEU A 242 14.30 2.45 15.16
CA LEU A 242 13.11 3.02 14.55
C LEU A 242 12.54 2.22 13.37
N TRP A 243 13.29 1.28 12.79
CA TRP A 243 12.87 0.56 11.56
C TRP A 243 11.49 -0.08 11.65
N ARG A 244 11.06 -0.50 12.85
CA ARG A 244 9.75 -1.12 13.11
C ARG A 244 8.56 -0.19 12.82
N LEU A 245 8.78 1.12 12.75
CA LEU A 245 7.77 2.08 12.31
C LEU A 245 7.41 1.86 10.85
N VAL A 246 8.36 1.45 10.01
CA VAL A 246 8.18 1.39 8.55
C VAL A 246 8.48 0.03 7.94
N ARG A 247 8.87 -1.00 8.72
CA ARG A 247 9.18 -2.35 8.22
C ARG A 247 8.83 -3.45 9.23
N HIS A 248 8.61 -4.67 8.72
CA HIS A 248 8.40 -5.89 9.52
C HIS A 248 9.60 -6.85 9.49
N ASP A 249 10.47 -6.68 8.51
CA ASP A 249 11.45 -7.65 8.04
C ASP A 249 12.91 -7.28 8.41
N GLY A 250 13.06 -6.36 9.37
CA GLY A 250 14.35 -5.88 9.86
C GLY A 250 14.77 -4.52 9.28
N PRO A 251 15.88 -3.96 9.79
CA PRO A 251 16.41 -2.70 9.29
C PRO A 251 16.96 -2.84 7.87
N GLY A 252 16.67 -1.86 7.03
CA GLY A 252 17.15 -1.80 5.66
C GLY A 252 16.40 -0.77 4.83
N SER A 253 17.08 -0.20 3.85
CA SER A 253 16.51 0.81 2.95
C SER A 253 15.22 0.35 2.24
N LEU A 254 14.27 1.28 2.10
CA LEU A 254 12.99 1.13 1.39
C LEU A 254 13.16 1.17 -0.13
N ARG A 255 14.38 1.35 -0.63
CA ARG A 255 14.72 1.27 -2.05
C ARG A 255 15.09 -0.14 -2.47
N HIS A 256 14.68 -0.56 -3.67
CA HIS A 256 15.18 -1.76 -4.31
C HIS A 256 16.69 -1.63 -4.61
N PRO A 257 17.54 -2.57 -4.15
CA PRO A 257 19.00 -2.39 -4.18
C PRO A 257 19.64 -2.51 -5.57
N TRP A 258 19.01 -3.22 -6.51
CA TRP A 258 19.60 -3.53 -7.82
C TRP A 258 19.01 -2.76 -9.01
N ILE A 259 18.02 -1.88 -8.76
CA ILE A 259 17.47 -1.03 -9.81
C ILE A 259 18.34 0.24 -9.86
N PRO A 260 18.91 0.62 -11.01
CA PRO A 260 19.70 1.84 -11.13
C PRO A 260 18.91 3.07 -10.69
N ARG A 261 19.57 4.04 -10.06
CA ARG A 261 18.97 5.35 -9.83
C ARG A 261 18.85 6.04 -11.19
N GLY A 262 17.65 6.51 -11.52
CA GLY A 262 17.45 7.40 -12.65
C GLY A 262 17.93 8.81 -12.33
N GLU A 263 17.86 9.70 -13.33
CA GLU A 263 17.90 11.13 -13.07
C GLU A 263 16.69 11.52 -12.20
N ALA A 264 16.92 12.36 -11.20
CA ALA A 264 15.84 12.91 -10.39
C ALA A 264 14.93 13.76 -11.28
N GLY A 265 13.63 13.56 -11.13
CA GLY A 265 12.64 14.44 -11.78
C GLY A 265 12.57 15.81 -11.12
N PRO A 266 11.82 16.75 -11.69
CA PRO A 266 11.36 17.88 -10.89
C PRO A 266 10.67 17.30 -9.64
N PRO A 267 10.92 17.85 -8.44
CA PRO A 267 10.32 17.32 -7.23
C PRO A 267 8.81 17.22 -7.44
N GLY A 268 8.24 16.03 -7.18
CA GLY A 268 6.79 15.88 -7.11
C GLY A 268 6.25 16.96 -6.18
N SER A 269 5.09 17.54 -6.51
CA SER A 269 4.50 18.65 -5.76
C SER A 269 4.82 18.55 -4.28
N THR A 270 5.57 19.54 -3.76
CA THR A 270 6.00 19.56 -2.36
C THR A 270 4.77 19.25 -1.51
N PRO A 271 4.79 18.24 -0.63
CA PRO A 271 3.69 18.04 0.28
C PRO A 271 3.62 19.35 1.04
N LEU A 272 2.48 20.03 0.87
CA LEU A 272 2.15 21.17 1.70
C LEU A 272 2.49 20.72 3.11
N VAL A 273 3.40 21.42 3.78
CA VAL A 273 3.79 21.10 5.17
C VAL A 273 2.49 20.90 5.92
N VAL A 274 2.10 19.64 6.14
CA VAL A 274 0.90 19.32 6.88
C VAL A 274 1.36 19.46 8.31
N THR A 275 1.42 20.71 8.79
CA THR A 275 1.29 20.95 10.22
C THR A 275 0.15 20.06 10.69
N PRO A 276 0.35 19.18 11.69
CA PRO A 276 -0.68 18.27 12.13
C PRO A 276 -1.91 19.11 12.47
N ARG A 277 -2.93 19.09 11.61
CA ARG A 277 -4.22 19.62 12.02
C ARG A 277 -4.72 18.61 13.03
N SER A 278 -4.61 18.97 14.30
CA SER A 278 -5.06 18.25 15.50
C SER A 278 -6.57 17.97 15.54
N THR A 279 -7.27 18.04 14.40
CA THR A 279 -8.72 17.90 14.29
C THR A 279 -9.14 16.55 13.73
N TRP A 280 -8.20 15.71 13.29
CA TRP A 280 -8.54 14.32 12.99
C TRP A 280 -8.58 13.54 14.29
N PRO A 281 -9.62 12.72 14.53
CA PRO A 281 -9.72 11.96 15.75
C PRO A 281 -8.48 11.08 15.87
N ARG A 282 -7.61 11.42 16.83
CA ARG A 282 -6.58 10.52 17.32
C ARG A 282 -7.32 9.27 17.77
N VAL A 283 -7.26 8.21 16.97
CA VAL A 283 -7.77 6.92 17.40
C VAL A 283 -6.75 6.42 18.40
N ALA A 284 -6.89 6.86 19.65
CA ALA A 284 -6.21 6.19 20.75
C ALA A 284 -6.57 4.71 20.62
N ALA A 285 -5.55 3.87 20.54
CA ALA A 285 -5.70 2.43 20.71
C ALA A 285 -6.12 2.17 22.17
N ALA A 286 -7.32 2.59 22.56
CA ALA A 286 -7.95 2.18 23.80
C ALA A 286 -8.28 0.70 23.62
N GLY A 287 -7.64 -0.12 24.45
CA GLY A 287 -7.78 -1.56 24.42
C GLY A 287 -9.24 -1.98 24.36
N ILE A 288 -9.58 -2.79 23.36
CA ILE A 288 -10.78 -3.63 23.40
C ILE A 288 -10.48 -4.71 24.44
N VAL A 289 -10.64 -4.35 25.71
CA VAL A 289 -10.81 -5.28 26.82
C VAL A 289 -12.28 -5.18 27.22
N GLY A 290 -13.06 -6.16 26.80
CA GLY A 290 -14.26 -6.64 27.50
C GLY A 290 -15.41 -5.66 27.73
N ALA A 291 -16.36 -5.63 26.80
CA ALA A 291 -17.81 -5.57 27.05
C ALA A 291 -18.47 -5.94 25.72
N GLY A 292 -19.18 -7.05 25.57
CA GLY A 292 -20.38 -7.37 26.31
C GLY A 292 -21.50 -7.50 25.27
N ILE A 293 -21.91 -8.73 25.05
CA ILE A 293 -23.02 -9.15 24.20
C ILE A 293 -24.27 -8.29 24.47
N ALA A 294 -24.89 -7.76 23.41
CA ALA A 294 -26.32 -7.47 23.40
C ALA A 294 -26.87 -7.62 21.97
N LEU A 295 -27.37 -8.83 21.70
CA LEU A 295 -28.35 -9.13 20.66
C LEU A 295 -29.57 -8.22 20.85
N ALA A 296 -29.91 -7.42 19.84
CA ALA A 296 -31.25 -6.87 19.69
C ALA A 296 -31.88 -7.51 18.45
N ALA A 297 -32.73 -8.50 18.72
CA ALA A 297 -33.66 -9.06 17.76
C ALA A 297 -34.60 -7.96 17.25
N VAL A 298 -34.63 -7.75 15.94
CA VAL A 298 -35.77 -7.07 15.31
C VAL A 298 -36.74 -8.17 14.90
N ALA A 299 -37.77 -8.32 15.73
CA ALA A 299 -38.92 -9.16 15.47
C ALA A 299 -39.65 -8.68 14.21
N TYR A 300 -39.94 -9.64 13.34
CA TYR A 300 -40.76 -9.49 12.15
C TYR A 300 -42.22 -9.67 12.58
N GLU A 301 -42.99 -8.58 12.71
CA GLU A 301 -44.45 -8.68 12.83
C GLU A 301 -45.06 -8.85 11.43
N VAL A 302 -45.59 -10.05 11.19
CA VAL A 302 -46.53 -10.36 10.11
C VAL A 302 -47.90 -9.85 10.51
N ARG A 303 -48.50 -8.98 9.69
CA ARG A 303 -49.96 -8.78 9.66
C ARG A 303 -50.58 -9.86 8.77
N LEU A 304 -51.30 -10.79 9.38
CA LEU A 304 -52.63 -11.29 8.98
C LEU A 304 -53.28 -11.93 10.21
#